data_AF-A0A2P4YMQ1-F1
#
_entry.id   AF-A0A2P4YMQ1-F1
#
_cell.length_a   1.000
_cell.length_b   1.000
_cell.length_c   1.000
_cell.angle_alpha   90.00
_cell.angle_beta   90.00
_cell.angle_gamma   90.00
#
_symmetry.space_group_name_H-M   'P 1'
#
loop_
_entity.id
_entity.type
_entity.pdbx_description
1 polymer ?
#
loop_
_entity_poly.entity_id
_entity_poly.type
_entity_poly.pdbx_seq_one_letter_code
_entity_poly.pdbx_strand_id
1 'polypeptide(L)'
;MTDEGVAYLMSQLTINPDLTLRQLADQLSGACSISVSPQTIKNHLDARLITMKQFHKEPQYMNTVKNKLKRREYLIRLQQLKAMGKSVIYMDETNFNL
;
A
#
# COMPACT_ATOMS: atom_id res chain seq x y z
N MET A 1 12.06 -21.58 11.46
CA MET A 1 12.36 -21.41 10.03
C MET A 1 13.85 -21.19 9.89
N THR A 2 14.50 -21.71 8.83
CA THR A 2 15.93 -21.45 8.58
C THR A 2 16.14 -20.00 8.16
N ASP A 3 17.36 -19.48 8.31
CA ASP A 3 17.70 -18.11 7.88
C ASP A 3 17.46 -17.91 6.38
N GLU A 4 17.74 -18.94 5.57
CA GLU A 4 17.44 -18.97 4.14
C GLU A 4 15.93 -18.85 3.86
N GLY A 5 15.10 -19.61 4.57
CA GLY A 5 13.65 -19.52 4.43
C GLY A 5 13.11 -18.13 4.84
N VAL A 6 13.71 -17.52 5.86
CA VAL A 6 13.37 -16.14 6.27
C VAL A 6 13.78 -15.14 5.18
N ALA A 7 14.98 -15.26 4.61
CA ALA A 7 15.45 -14.38 3.55
C ALA A 7 14.54 -14.46 2.31
N TYR A 8 14.16 -15.68 1.91
CA TYR A 8 13.21 -15.89 0.82
C TYR A 8 11.84 -15.26 1.12
N LEU A 9 11.32 -15.44 2.34
CA LEU A 9 10.04 -14.84 2.74
C LEU A 9 10.08 -13.31 2.61
N MET A 10 11.18 -12.67 3.01
CA MET A 10 11.36 -11.23 2.90
C MET A 10 11.45 -10.76 1.44
N SER A 11 12.13 -11.52 0.56
CA SER A 11 12.19 -11.17 -0.86
C SER A 11 10.81 -11.23 -1.52
N GLN A 12 10.00 -12.23 -1.17
CA GLN A 12 8.63 -12.37 -1.69
C GLN A 12 7.75 -11.20 -1.26
N LEU A 13 7.78 -10.81 0.02
CA LEU A 13 7.01 -9.67 0.53
C LEU A 13 7.45 -8.31 -0.02
N THR A 14 8.73 -8.19 -0.40
CA THR A 14 9.24 -6.97 -1.05
C THR A 14 8.65 -6.80 -2.46
N ILE A 15 8.41 -7.91 -3.16
CA ILE A 15 7.82 -7.91 -4.50
C ILE A 15 6.30 -7.76 -4.43
N ASN A 16 5.65 -8.53 -3.55
CA ASN A 16 4.21 -8.52 -3.38
C ASN A 16 3.84 -8.54 -1.89
N PRO A 17 3.54 -7.38 -1.28
CA PRO A 17 3.17 -7.30 0.13
C PRO A 17 1.75 -7.82 0.42
N ASP A 18 0.94 -8.11 -0.61
CA ASP A 18 -0.44 -8.60 -0.45
C ASP A 18 -0.53 -10.14 -0.33
N LEU A 19 0.61 -10.83 -0.31
CA LEU A 19 0.65 -12.28 -0.13
C LEU A 19 0.07 -12.68 1.24
N THR A 20 -0.89 -13.60 1.21
CA THR A 20 -1.44 -14.18 2.43
C THR A 20 -0.43 -15.12 3.10
N LEU A 21 -0.59 -15.33 4.42
CA LEU A 21 0.25 -16.27 5.17
C LEU A 21 0.20 -17.70 4.61
N ARG A 22 -0.91 -18.11 3.99
CA ARG A 22 -1.04 -19.42 3.33
C ARG A 22 -0.22 -19.48 2.04
N GLN A 23 -0.34 -18.47 1.19
CA GLN A 23 0.46 -18.38 -0.03
C GLN A 23 1.96 -18.35 0.27
N LEU A 24 2.38 -17.66 1.35
CA LEU A 24 3.78 -17.68 1.78
C LEU A 24 4.23 -19.07 2.24
N ALA A 25 3.37 -19.84 2.91
CA ALA A 25 3.66 -21.22 3.29
C ALA A 25 3.80 -22.13 2.06
N ASP A 26 2.91 -21.99 1.09
CA ASP A 26 2.96 -22.75 -0.17
C ASP A 26 4.24 -22.43 -0.95
N GLN A 27 4.63 -21.15 -1.01
CA GLN A 27 5.86 -20.72 -1.67
C GLN A 27 7.12 -21.26 -0.98
N LEU A 28 7.18 -21.25 0.36
CA LEU A 28 8.29 -21.83 1.10
C LEU A 28 8.41 -23.35 0.89
N SER A 29 7.28 -24.04 0.84
CA SER A 29 7.25 -25.48 0.59
C SER A 29 7.75 -25.80 -0.82
N GLY A 30 7.34 -25.02 -1.82
CA GLY A 30 7.75 -25.24 -3.22
C GLY A 30 9.19 -24.83 -3.52
N ALA A 31 9.62 -23.66 -3.04
CA ALA A 31 10.91 -23.08 -3.42
C ALA A 31 12.07 -23.53 -2.51
N CYS A 32 11.82 -23.68 -1.21
CA CYS A 32 12.85 -23.99 -0.22
C CYS A 32 12.72 -25.40 0.36
N SER A 33 11.72 -26.19 -0.04
CA SER A 33 11.37 -27.46 0.62
C SER A 33 11.13 -27.32 2.14
N ILE A 34 10.68 -26.13 2.56
CA ILE A 34 10.39 -25.81 3.96
C ILE A 34 8.87 -25.83 4.16
N SER A 35 8.37 -26.85 4.86
CA SER A 35 6.96 -26.90 5.25
C SER A 35 6.77 -26.29 6.65
N VAL A 36 5.98 -25.22 6.71
CA VAL A 36 5.68 -24.50 7.96
C VAL A 36 4.20 -24.12 8.03
N SER A 37 3.68 -24.01 9.24
CA SER A 37 2.32 -23.51 9.44
C SER A 37 2.26 -21.99 9.15
N PRO A 38 1.10 -21.46 8.73
CA PRO A 38 0.89 -20.01 8.62
C PRO A 38 1.19 -19.25 9.93
N GLN A 39 0.97 -19.89 11.08
CA GLN A 39 1.30 -19.31 12.39
C GLN A 39 2.80 -19.11 12.58
N THR A 40 3.62 -20.05 12.10
CA THR A 40 5.09 -19.94 12.14
C THR A 40 5.55 -18.71 11.34
N ILE A 41 4.98 -18.49 10.16
CA ILE A 41 5.26 -17.31 9.34
C ILE A 41 4.85 -16.03 10.08
N LYS A 42 3.64 -15.99 10.63
CA LYS A 42 3.16 -14.85 11.42
C LYS A 42 4.14 -14.50 12.54
N ASN A 43 4.59 -15.48 13.32
CA ASN A 43 5.53 -15.24 14.42
C ASN A 43 6.86 -14.64 13.94
N HIS A 44 7.36 -15.07 12.77
CA HIS A 44 8.56 -14.51 12.17
C HIS A 44 8.37 -13.08 11.64
N LEU A 45 7.17 -12.76 11.13
CA LEU A 45 6.80 -11.39 10.72
C LEU A 45 6.63 -10.46 11.92
N ASP A 46 5.96 -10.93 12.98
CA ASP A 46 5.79 -10.18 14.23
C ASP A 46 7.14 -9.84 14.87
N ALA A 47 8.07 -10.80 14.92
CA ALA A 47 9.43 -10.59 15.41
C ALA A 47 10.23 -9.56 14.59
N ARG A 48 9.78 -9.24 13.36
CA ARG A 48 10.35 -8.24 12.46
C ARG A 48 9.53 -6.95 12.40
N LEU A 49 8.52 -6.82 13.26
CA LEU A 49 7.60 -5.68 13.29
C LEU A 49 6.86 -5.46 11.96
N ILE A 50 6.65 -6.54 11.20
CA ILE A 50 5.88 -6.51 9.96
C ILE A 50 4.43 -6.80 10.31
N THR A 51 3.60 -5.77 10.22
CA THR A 51 2.17 -5.83 10.54
C THR A 51 1.32 -5.52 9.32
N MET A 52 0.18 -6.20 9.19
CA MET A 52 -0.82 -5.87 8.18
C MET A 52 -1.42 -4.49 8.44
N LYS A 53 -1.37 -3.62 7.43
CA LYS A 53 -2.10 -2.34 7.46
C LYS A 53 -3.51 -2.55 6.90
N GLN A 54 -4.48 -1.83 7.43
CA GLN A 54 -5.81 -1.81 6.85
C GLN A 54 -5.78 -1.13 5.48
N PHE A 55 -6.44 -1.73 4.50
CA PHE A 55 -6.59 -1.12 3.18
C PHE A 55 -7.49 0.12 3.27
N HIS A 56 -7.02 1.23 2.72
CA HIS A 56 -7.83 2.44 2.57
C HIS A 56 -8.80 2.26 1.40
N LYS A 57 -10.09 2.51 1.63
CA LYS A 57 -11.09 2.49 0.56
C LYS A 57 -10.99 3.77 -0.25
N GLU A 58 -10.50 3.66 -1.48
CA GLU A 58 -10.45 4.78 -2.41
C GLU A 58 -11.57 4.66 -3.46
N PRO A 59 -12.16 5.78 -3.91
CA PRO A 59 -13.03 5.79 -5.09
C PRO A 59 -12.29 5.22 -6.30
N GLN A 60 -12.93 4.30 -7.04
CA GLN A 60 -12.33 3.60 -8.18
C GLN A 60 -11.70 4.56 -9.21
N TYR A 61 -12.28 5.75 -9.39
CA TYR A 61 -11.80 6.74 -10.34
C TYR A 61 -10.66 7.63 -9.83
N MET A 62 -10.37 7.65 -8.52
CA MET A 62 -9.43 8.57 -7.87
C MET A 62 -8.02 8.49 -8.48
N ASN A 63 -7.57 7.28 -8.81
CA ASN A 63 -6.23 6.99 -9.30
C ASN A 63 -6.15 6.62 -10.79
N THR A 64 -7.20 6.90 -11.57
CA THR A 64 -7.13 6.82 -13.03
C THR A 64 -6.04 7.73 -13.58
N VAL A 65 -5.39 7.33 -14.67
CA VAL A 65 -4.32 8.13 -15.34
C VAL A 65 -4.83 9.55 -15.63
N LYS A 66 -6.06 9.66 -16.14
CA LYS A 66 -6.74 10.93 -16.41
C LYS A 66 -6.83 11.82 -15.17
N ASN A 67 -7.27 11.28 -14.03
CA ASN A 67 -7.42 12.09 -12.81
C ASN A 67 -6.08 12.41 -12.14
N LYS A 68 -5.05 11.56 -12.30
CA LYS A 68 -3.67 11.89 -11.88
C LYS A 68 -3.12 13.08 -12.67
N LEU A 69 -3.32 13.11 -13.99
CA LEU A 69 -2.91 14.24 -14.83
C LEU A 69 -3.65 15.53 -14.45
N LYS A 70 -4.97 15.47 -14.30
CA LYS A 70 -5.77 16.63 -13.86
C LYS A 70 -5.29 17.20 -12.51
N ARG A 71 -5.00 16.33 -11.53
CA ARG A 71 -4.48 16.76 -10.22
C ARG A 71 -3.13 17.45 -10.35
N ARG A 72 -2.23 16.91 -11.18
CA ARG A 72 -0.92 17.53 -11.46
C ARG A 72 -1.09 18.90 -12.09
N GLU A 73 -1.88 19.02 -13.16
CA GLU A 73 -2.11 20.27 -13.88
C GLU A 73 -2.75 21.33 -12.98
N TYR A 74 -3.76 20.94 -12.20
CA TYR A 74 -4.39 21.80 -11.21
C TYR A 74 -3.36 22.36 -10.21
N LEU A 75 -2.51 21.50 -9.63
CA LEU A 75 -1.49 21.92 -8.66
C LEU A 75 -0.46 22.87 -9.29
N ILE A 76 0.01 22.59 -10.50
CA ILE A 76 0.93 23.49 -11.22
C ILE A 76 0.28 24.86 -11.39
N ARG A 77 -0.99 24.90 -11.82
CA ARG A 77 -1.70 26.16 -12.02
C ARG A 77 -1.94 26.91 -10.72
N LEU A 78 -2.32 26.19 -9.66
CA LEU A 78 -2.53 26.76 -8.34
C LEU A 78 -1.25 27.39 -7.79
N GLN A 79 -0.10 26.73 -7.97
CA GLN A 79 1.20 27.26 -7.55
C GLN A 79 1.58 28.53 -8.32
N GLN A 80 1.36 28.58 -9.64
CA GLN A 80 1.57 29.79 -10.44
C GLN A 80 0.73 30.97 -9.94
N LEU A 81 -0.56 30.74 -9.68
CA LEU A 81 -1.47 31.79 -9.21
C LEU A 81 -1.08 32.30 -7.81
N LYS A 82 -0.64 31.39 -6.92
CA LYS A 82 -0.09 31.76 -5.61
C LYS A 82 1.18 32.61 -5.75
N ALA A 83 2.09 32.25 -6.65
CA ALA A 83 3.31 33.02 -6.91
C ALA A 83 3.01 34.43 -7.47
N MET A 84 1.90 34.59 -8.20
CA MET A 84 1.40 35.89 -8.66
C MET A 84 0.69 36.72 -7.57
N GLY A 85 0.68 36.24 -6.31
CA GLY A 85 0.03 36.94 -5.20
C GLY A 85 -1.49 36.79 -5.14
N LYS A 86 -2.08 35.85 -5.88
CA LYS A 86 -3.53 35.63 -5.83
C LYS A 86 -3.92 34.86 -4.58
N SER A 87 -4.95 35.35 -3.88
CA SER A 87 -5.55 34.68 -2.73
C SER A 87 -6.39 33.48 -3.17
N VAL A 88 -6.29 32.37 -2.44
CA VAL A 88 -7.07 31.16 -2.71
C VAL A 88 -8.24 31.11 -1.73
N ILE A 89 -9.46 31.12 -2.27
CA ILE A 89 -10.69 30.93 -1.50
C ILE A 89 -11.21 29.53 -1.82
N TYR A 90 -11.51 28.74 -0.79
CA TYR A 90 -12.08 27.40 -0.92
C TYR A 90 -13.50 27.42 -0.34
N MET A 91 -14.46 26.99 -1.14
CA MET A 91 -15.86 26.84 -0.74
C MET A 91 -16.25 25.39 -1.04
N ASP A 92 -16.68 24.68 -0.01
CA ASP A 92 -17.14 23.30 -0.12
C ASP A 92 -18.56 23.22 0.40
N GLU A 93 -19.44 22.59 -0.37
CA GLU A 93 -20.79 22.30 0.08
C GLU A 93 -20.71 21.14 1.08
N THR A 94 -20.79 21.47 2.37
CA THR A 94 -20.91 20.45 3.39
C THR A 94 -22.30 19.85 3.24
N ASN A 95 -22.38 18.57 2.88
CA ASN A 95 -23.65 17.84 2.80
C ASN A 95 -24.26 17.74 4.20
N PHE A 96 -24.99 18.78 4.62
CA PHE A 96 -25.91 18.66 5.73
C PHE A 96 -27.00 17.69 5.28
N ASN A 97 -27.05 16.51 5.92
CA ASN A 97 -28.25 15.70 5.87
C ASN A 97 -29.31 16.45 6.69
N LEU A 98 -30.16 17.22 6.01
CA LEU A 98 -31.42 17.73 6.57
C LEU A 98 -32.43 16.59 6.68
#